data_AF-A0A6B0XYN9-F1
#
_entry.id   AF-A0A6B0XYN9-F1
#
_cell.length_a   1.000
_cell.length_b   1.000
_cell.length_c   1.000
_cell.angle_alpha   90.00
_cell.angle_beta   90.00
_cell.angle_gamma   90.00
#
_symmetry.space_group_name_H-M   'P 1'
#
loop_
_entity.id
_entity.type
_entity.pdbx_description
1 polymer ?
#
loop_
_entity_poly.entity_id
_entity_poly.type
_entity_poly.pdbx_seq_one_letter_code
_entity_poly.pdbx_strand_id
1 'polypeptide(L)'
;MRIRYSSSLSGRDYVATEARREARLDACPVHGPGCPTFARHGTYGRHTPWGRARIMRQYFRAAETTFSLLPDCLAAHLTGTLAELEDSAVRAERSDIA
;
A
#
# COMPACT_ATOMS: atom_id res chain seq x y z
N MET A 1 -10.83 5.03 -2.22
CA MET A 1 -10.43 4.92 -0.80
C MET A 1 -9.14 4.11 -0.67
N ARG A 2 -8.28 4.38 0.30
CA ARG A 2 -7.05 3.62 0.57
C ARG A 2 -7.18 2.92 1.89
N ILE A 3 -6.80 1.64 1.94
CA ILE A 3 -6.81 0.84 3.16
C ILE A 3 -5.44 0.24 3.40
N ARG A 4 -5.19 -0.06 4.67
CA ARG A 4 -4.03 -0.81 5.12
C ARG A 4 -4.16 -2.27 4.66
N TYR A 5 -3.10 -2.83 4.08
CA TYR A 5 -3.03 -4.22 3.64
C TYR A 5 -1.87 -4.90 4.36
N SER A 6 -2.18 -5.88 5.21
CA SER A 6 -1.16 -6.57 5.99
C SER A 6 -0.20 -7.32 5.06
N SER A 7 1.09 -7.08 5.22
CA SER A 7 2.17 -7.69 4.44
C SER A 7 3.36 -7.90 5.35
N SER A 8 3.89 -9.12 5.36
CA SER A 8 5.14 -9.47 6.07
C SER A 8 6.40 -9.13 5.27
N LEU A 9 6.26 -8.76 3.99
CA LEU A 9 7.38 -8.44 3.11
C LEU A 9 8.05 -7.11 3.48
N SER A 10 9.34 -7.00 3.21
CA SER A 10 10.01 -5.71 3.13
C SER A 10 9.51 -4.90 1.92
N GLY A 11 9.73 -3.58 1.92
CA GLY A 11 9.40 -2.74 0.77
C GLY A 11 10.16 -3.16 -0.51
N ARG A 12 11.41 -3.61 -0.36
CA ARG A 12 12.24 -4.14 -1.45
C ARG A 12 11.65 -5.43 -2.03
N ASP A 13 11.30 -6.39 -1.18
CA ASP A 13 10.78 -7.68 -1.62
C ASP A 13 9.40 -7.54 -2.24
N TYR A 14 8.57 -6.63 -1.74
CA TYR A 14 7.28 -6.29 -2.35
C TYR A 14 7.44 -5.85 -3.80
N VAL A 15 8.44 -5.01 -4.09
CA VAL A 15 8.74 -4.55 -5.45
C VAL A 15 9.34 -5.68 -6.29
N ALA A 16 10.35 -6.39 -5.76
CA ALA A 16 11.09 -7.40 -6.51
C ALA A 16 10.22 -8.61 -6.92
N THR A 17 9.30 -9.03 -6.05
CA THR A 17 8.41 -10.19 -6.29
C THR A 17 7.10 -9.83 -6.98
N GLU A 18 6.86 -8.54 -7.26
CA GLU A 18 5.57 -8.03 -7.72
C GLU A 18 4.38 -8.49 -6.85
N ALA A 19 4.54 -8.53 -5.52
CA ALA A 19 3.55 -9.06 -4.57
C ALA A 19 2.14 -8.46 -4.70
N ARG A 20 2.01 -7.26 -5.31
CA ARG A 20 0.73 -6.67 -5.75
C ARG A 20 -0.17 -7.61 -6.55
N ARG A 21 0.41 -8.58 -7.28
CA ARG A 21 -0.33 -9.47 -8.16
C ARG A 21 -1.23 -10.40 -7.36
N GLU A 22 -0.81 -10.76 -6.16
CA GLU A 22 -1.53 -11.66 -5.27
C GLU A 22 -2.44 -10.92 -4.27
N ALA A 23 -2.18 -9.62 -4.06
CA ALA A 23 -2.97 -8.78 -3.18
C ALA A 23 -4.45 -8.77 -3.56
N ARG A 24 -5.29 -9.17 -2.61
CA ARG A 24 -6.76 -9.19 -2.71
C ARG A 24 -7.37 -9.08 -1.32
N LEU A 25 -8.61 -8.62 -1.26
CA LEU A 25 -9.45 -8.75 -0.08
C LEU A 25 -10.47 -9.86 -0.29
N ASP A 26 -10.60 -10.71 0.72
CA ASP A 26 -11.59 -11.79 0.72
C ASP A 26 -12.99 -11.29 1.15
N ALA A 27 -13.07 -10.11 1.77
CA ALA A 27 -14.32 -9.49 2.22
C ALA A 27 -14.36 -7.99 1.91
N CYS A 28 -15.56 -7.45 1.73
CA CYS A 28 -15.75 -6.01 1.54
C CYS A 28 -15.45 -5.25 2.84
N PRO A 29 -14.57 -4.23 2.85
CA PRO A 29 -14.27 -3.45 4.06
C PRO A 29 -15.49 -2.74 4.67
N VAL A 30 -16.55 -2.53 3.89
CA VAL A 30 -17.77 -1.83 4.32
C VAL A 30 -18.82 -2.79 4.86
N HIS A 31 -18.99 -3.94 4.21
CA HIS A 31 -20.10 -4.86 4.48
C HIS A 31 -19.68 -6.18 5.15
N GLY A 32 -18.38 -6.47 5.22
CA GLY A 32 -17.86 -7.70 5.80
C GLY A 32 -18.02 -8.95 4.92
N PRO A 33 -17.85 -10.15 5.52
CA PRO A 33 -17.99 -11.44 4.84
C PRO A 33 -19.40 -11.64 4.25
N GLY A 34 -19.51 -12.39 3.15
CA GLY A 34 -20.78 -12.62 2.46
C GLY A 34 -21.21 -11.51 1.49
N CYS A 35 -20.52 -10.36 1.53
CA CYS A 35 -20.66 -9.34 0.50
C CYS A 35 -19.97 -9.79 -0.80
N PRO A 36 -20.62 -9.73 -1.97
CA PRO A 36 -20.02 -10.11 -3.24
C PRO A 36 -18.72 -9.33 -3.50
N THR A 37 -17.60 -10.04 -3.61
CA THR A 37 -16.33 -9.47 -4.05
C THR A 37 -16.42 -9.18 -5.55
N PHE A 38 -15.87 -8.04 -5.98
CA PHE A 38 -15.80 -7.69 -7.39
C PHE A 38 -14.38 -7.36 -7.85
N ALA A 39 -14.27 -7.29 -9.17
CA ALA A 39 -13.09 -7.42 -10.01
C ALA A 39 -11.88 -6.53 -9.68
N ARG A 40 -10.72 -6.99 -10.18
CA ARG A 40 -9.48 -6.22 -10.21
C ARG A 40 -9.70 -4.92 -10.98
N HIS A 41 -9.41 -3.77 -10.36
CA HIS A 41 -9.55 -2.44 -10.95
C HIS A 41 -8.18 -1.83 -11.31
N GLY A 42 -7.25 -2.69 -11.70
CA GLY A 42 -5.89 -2.31 -12.04
C GLY A 42 -5.02 -1.95 -10.84
N THR A 43 -4.01 -1.11 -11.08
CA THR A 43 -3.00 -0.72 -10.10
C THR A 43 -2.67 0.78 -10.27
N TYR A 44 -2.03 1.41 -9.28
CA TYR A 44 -1.40 2.73 -9.44
C TYR A 44 0.07 2.71 -8.99
N GLY A 45 0.90 3.64 -9.47
CA GLY A 45 2.33 3.66 -9.16
C GLY A 45 2.65 4.42 -7.87
N ARG A 46 3.69 3.99 -7.16
CA ARG A 46 4.39 4.77 -6.13
C ARG A 46 5.88 4.73 -6.39
N HIS A 47 6.52 5.88 -6.20
CA HIS A 47 7.97 5.98 -6.18
C HIS A 47 8.50 5.38 -4.89
N THR A 48 9.53 4.54 -4.99
CA THR A 48 10.25 3.97 -3.86
C THR A 48 11.74 3.90 -4.20
N PRO A 49 12.65 3.89 -3.21
CA PRO A 49 14.08 3.70 -3.44
C PRO A 49 14.42 2.39 -4.16
N TRP A 50 13.57 1.36 -3.99
CA TRP A 50 13.77 0.03 -4.58
C TRP A 50 13.16 -0.14 -5.97
N GLY A 51 12.67 0.95 -6.58
CA GLY A 51 12.05 0.94 -7.92
C GLY A 51 10.58 1.37 -7.93
N ARG A 52 9.88 1.05 -9.03
CA ARG A 52 8.47 1.43 -9.21
C ARG A 52 7.54 0.44 -8.51
N ALA A 53 7.13 0.76 -7.29
CA ALA A 53 6.06 0.01 -6.63
C ALA A 53 4.71 0.26 -7.33
N ARG A 54 3.88 -0.77 -7.40
CA ARG A 54 2.55 -0.73 -8.01
C ARG A 54 1.54 -1.28 -7.00
N ILE A 55 0.52 -0.50 -6.67
CA ILE A 55 -0.44 -0.83 -5.60
C ILE A 55 -1.74 -1.34 -6.22
N MET A 56 -2.22 -2.49 -5.74
CA MET A 56 -3.44 -3.13 -6.23
C MET A 56 -4.69 -2.33 -5.89
N ARG A 57 -5.61 -2.22 -6.84
CA ARG A 57 -6.92 -1.59 -6.66
C ARG A 57 -8.01 -2.62 -6.92
N GLN A 58 -8.96 -2.71 -5.99
CA GLN A 58 -10.09 -3.62 -6.09
C GLN A 58 -11.39 -2.82 -5.98
N TYR A 59 -12.31 -3.06 -6.91
CA TYR A 59 -13.62 -2.42 -6.91
C TYR A 59 -14.64 -3.33 -6.23
N PHE A 60 -15.47 -2.76 -5.37
CA PHE A 60 -16.57 -3.46 -4.74
C PHE A 60 -17.87 -2.82 -5.17
N ARG A 61 -18.66 -3.55 -5.98
CA ARG A 61 -19.92 -3.05 -6.52
C ARG A 61 -20.93 -2.71 -5.42
N ALA A 62 -21.07 -3.56 -4.41
CA ALA A 62 -21.99 -3.32 -3.30
C ALA A 62 -21.68 -2.04 -2.50
N ALA A 63 -20.40 -1.63 -2.43
CA ALA A 63 -19.98 -0.39 -1.79
C ALA A 63 -19.79 0.77 -2.78
N GLU A 64 -20.00 0.51 -4.08
CA GLU A 64 -19.73 1.43 -5.20
C GLU A 64 -18.36 2.12 -5.12
N THR A 65 -17.39 1.45 -4.50
CA THR A 65 -16.12 2.05 -4.08
C THR A 65 -14.94 1.21 -4.51
N THR A 66 -13.86 1.89 -4.93
CA THR A 66 -12.56 1.27 -5.17
C THR A 66 -11.65 1.42 -3.96
N PHE A 67 -11.09 0.31 -3.48
CA PHE A 67 -10.08 0.26 -2.42
C PHE A 67 -8.70 0.03 -3.02
N SER A 68 -7.77 0.91 -2.67
CA SER A 68 -6.34 0.74 -2.90
C SER A 68 -5.72 -0.01 -1.72
N LEU A 69 -5.15 -1.19 -1.99
CA LEU A 69 -4.57 -2.09 -1.00
C LEU A 69 -3.11 -1.70 -0.72
N LEU A 70 -2.89 -0.70 0.13
CA LEU A 70 -1.53 -0.23 0.44
C LEU A 70 -0.87 -1.21 1.43
N PRO A 71 0.20 -1.93 1.04
CA PRO A 71 0.89 -2.81 1.96
C PRO A 71 1.57 -2.03 3.08
N ASP A 72 1.60 -2.61 4.28
CA ASP A 72 2.19 -2.01 5.48
C ASP A 72 3.64 -1.58 5.28
N CYS A 73 4.43 -2.38 4.55
CA CYS A 73 5.82 -2.07 4.26
C CYS A 73 6.02 -0.83 3.36
N LEU A 74 4.95 -0.33 2.73
CA LEU A 74 4.95 0.93 1.97
C LEU A 74 4.10 2.02 2.65
N ALA A 75 3.55 1.74 3.82
CA ALA A 75 2.92 2.73 4.67
C ALA A 75 4.00 3.31 5.59
N ALA A 76 4.34 4.59 5.40
CA ALA A 76 5.19 5.28 6.36
C ALA A 76 4.37 5.47 7.65
N HIS A 77 4.61 4.63 8.64
CA HIS A 77 4.01 4.72 9.97
C HIS A 77 4.77 5.73 10.84
N LEU A 78 5.05 6.92 10.30
CA LEU A 78 5.73 7.96 11.06
C LEU A 78 4.71 8.81 11.79
N THR A 79 4.80 8.80 13.11
CA THR A 79 4.02 9.65 14.02
C THR A 79 4.95 10.72 14.60
N GLY A 80 4.50 11.97 14.63
CA GLY A 80 5.27 13.09 15.16
C GLY A 80 4.76 14.43 14.64
N THR A 81 5.34 15.50 15.14
CA THR A 81 5.19 16.85 14.58
C THR A 81 5.79 16.92 13.18
N LEU A 82 5.38 17.92 12.39
CA LEU A 82 5.94 18.14 11.06
C LEU A 82 7.47 18.26 11.09
N ALA A 83 8.01 19.02 12.05
CA ALA A 83 9.45 19.21 12.20
C ALA A 83 10.20 17.89 12.47
N GLU A 84 9.64 17.00 13.29
CA GLU A 84 10.25 15.68 13.58
C GLU A 84 10.21 14.76 12.35
N LEU A 85 9.14 14.85 11.57
CA LEU A 85 9.01 14.10 10.31
C LEU A 85 9.98 14.62 9.24
N GLU A 86 10.15 15.93 9.15
CA GLU A 86 11.11 16.59 8.24
C GLU A 86 12.55 16.23 8.61
N ASP A 87 12.93 16.28 9.89
CA ASP A 87 14.27 15.85 10.34
C ASP A 87 14.51 14.37 10.03
N SER A 88 13.50 13.51 10.27
CA SER A 88 13.57 12.08 9.94
C SER A 88 13.76 11.85 8.45
N ALA A 89 13.06 12.61 7.60
CA ALA A 89 13.21 12.54 6.14
C ALA A 89 14.61 12.98 5.69
N VAL A 90 15.12 14.10 6.22
CA VAL A 90 16.47 14.60 5.92
C VAL A 90 17.54 13.59 6.33
N ARG A 91 17.39 12.93 7.48
CA ARG A 91 18.31 11.87 7.92
C ARG A 91 18.29 10.67 6.97
N ALA A 92 17.09 10.23 6.58
CA ALA A 92 16.94 9.12 5.64
C ALA A 92 17.57 9.43 4.27
N GLU A 93 17.36 10.63 3.74
CA GLU A 93 18.00 11.07 2.49
C GLU A 93 19.52 11.05 2.57
N ARG A 94 20.08 11.41 3.73
CA ARG A 94 21.54 11.42 3.95
C ARG A 94 22.13 10.03 4.19
N SER A 95 21.36 9.08 4.71
CA SER A 95 21.83 7.71 4.95
C SER A 95 21.95 6.87 3.68
N ASP A 96 21.19 7.21 2.63
CA ASP A 96 21.23 6.53 1.32
C ASP A 96 22.42 6.98 0.43
N ILE A 97 23.32 7.83 0.95
CA ILE A 97 24.53 8.35 0.27
C ILE A 97 25.83 7.63 0.74
N ALA A 98 25.73 6.53 1.50
CA ALA A 98 26.88 5.74 1.97
C ALA A 98 27.11 4.46 1.14
#